data_AF-A0A453JZP3-F1
#
_entry.id   AF-A0A453JZP3-F1
#
_cell.length_a   1.000
_cell.length_b   1.000
_cell.length_c   1.000
_cell.angle_alpha   90.00
_cell.angle_beta   90.00
_cell.angle_gamma   90.00
#
_symmetry.space_group_name_H-M   'P 1'
#
loop_
_entity.id
_entity.type
_entity.pdbx_description
1 polymer ?
#
loop_
_entity_poly.entity_id
_entity_poly.type
_entity_poly.pdbx_seq_one_letter_code
_entity_poly.pdbx_strand_id
1 'polypeptide(L)'
;QGNLQHEYAGSDSVRLGGTGAREELISLLRYMKLCMYFSKKPYKVFLEFGGFDQSDVLIKKSKARFLKPAFTVVRDRDSKCFLLFIRGAISVKERLTAATGADIPFHHVVAKDGCVSNLVLGYAHCGMATAARWIANQAIPCLSKAVKQFPDHRITIIGHSMGASIAALLTYILRENDKLLSSTCIAFGPAACMTWDLAESGKDFITTIVNRNDVVPSLGRVSTAKLRTEVMASSWVHELREQIQQTRFLGFVNRSVSFVRSHVPFVSDPKSKVVDVDMLQPPTSEVHNNKYIASSTSS
;
A
#
# COMPACT_ATOMS: atom_id res chain seq x y z
N GLN A 1 27.60 8.07 12.70
CA GLN A 1 26.89 7.75 13.96
C GLN A 1 25.48 7.30 13.60
N GLY A 2 25.10 6.07 13.93
CA GLY A 2 23.80 5.51 13.54
C GLY A 2 23.49 4.25 14.32
N ASN A 3 23.58 4.33 15.64
CA ASN A 3 23.29 3.23 16.55
C ASN A 3 22.31 3.67 17.64
N LEU A 4 21.19 4.30 17.24
CA LEU A 4 20.03 4.45 18.11
C LEU A 4 19.21 3.15 17.99
N GLN A 5 19.69 2.11 18.68
CA GLN A 5 18.89 0.94 18.95
C GLN A 5 17.85 1.29 20.02
N HIS A 6 16.57 1.14 19.68
CA HIS A 6 15.48 0.92 20.63
C HIS A 6 15.11 2.02 21.64
N GLU A 7 15.34 3.31 21.35
CA GLU A 7 14.64 4.37 22.09
C GLU A 7 13.40 4.83 21.33
N TYR A 8 12.24 4.27 21.68
CA TYR A 8 10.93 4.81 21.29
C TYR A 8 10.63 6.16 21.98
N ALA A 9 11.46 6.53 22.96
CA ALA A 9 11.45 7.82 23.61
C ALA A 9 12.91 8.28 23.79
N GLY A 10 13.38 9.18 22.92
CA GLY A 10 14.68 9.85 23.07
C GLY A 10 14.60 11.02 24.05
N SER A 11 15.72 11.74 24.25
CA SER A 11 15.82 12.92 25.11
C SER A 11 14.77 14.00 24.84
N ASP A 12 14.28 14.06 23.61
CA ASP A 12 13.32 15.08 23.15
C ASP A 12 11.85 14.64 23.33
N SER A 13 11.62 13.52 24.01
CA SER A 13 10.27 12.98 24.21
C SER A 13 9.54 13.75 25.29
N VAL A 14 8.38 14.30 24.94
CA VAL A 14 7.53 15.02 25.89
C VAL A 14 6.50 14.07 26.48
N ARG A 15 6.44 14.00 27.81
CA ARG A 15 5.37 13.28 28.51
C ARG A 15 4.06 14.04 28.31
N LEU A 16 3.13 13.41 27.59
CA LEU A 16 1.78 13.94 27.44
C LEU A 16 1.02 13.86 28.78
N GLY A 17 0.38 14.95 29.18
CA GLY A 17 -0.40 15.07 30.40
C GLY A 17 -1.57 16.04 30.24
N GLY A 18 -2.52 16.02 31.18
CA GLY A 18 -3.69 16.89 31.17
C GLY A 18 -4.86 16.38 30.33
N THR A 19 -5.93 17.18 30.28
CA THR A 19 -7.19 16.86 29.58
C THR A 19 -7.03 16.80 28.07
N GLY A 20 -6.27 17.71 27.47
CA GLY A 20 -6.06 17.74 26.01
C GLY A 20 -5.37 16.47 25.48
N ALA A 21 -4.32 15.99 26.16
CA ALA A 21 -3.68 14.73 25.80
C ALA A 21 -4.65 13.53 25.87
N ARG A 22 -5.55 13.53 26.86
CA ARG A 22 -6.56 12.47 27.01
C ARG A 22 -7.56 12.50 25.85
N GLU A 23 -8.01 13.68 25.44
CA GLU A 23 -8.93 13.85 24.30
C GLU A 23 -8.31 13.38 22.99
N GLU A 24 -7.05 13.73 22.75
CA GLU A 24 -6.30 13.26 21.58
C GLU A 24 -6.18 11.73 21.56
N LEU A 25 -5.81 11.12 22.69
CA LEU A 25 -5.74 9.65 22.81
C LEU A 25 -7.10 8.98 22.60
N ILE A 26 -8.19 9.58 23.05
CA ILE A 26 -9.56 9.08 22.80
C ILE A 26 -9.87 9.13 21.30
N SER A 27 -9.48 10.22 20.62
CA SER A 27 -9.64 10.36 19.16
C SER A 27 -8.83 9.32 18.39
N LEU A 28 -7.56 9.13 18.74
CA LEU A 28 -6.70 8.11 18.14
C LEU A 28 -7.24 6.69 18.38
N LEU A 29 -7.74 6.41 19.59
CA LEU A 29 -8.39 5.13 19.91
C LEU A 29 -9.65 4.90 19.05
N ARG A 30 -10.45 5.94 18.81
CA ARG A 30 -11.61 5.87 17.90
C ARG A 30 -11.16 5.52 16.48
N TYR A 31 -10.15 6.19 15.95
CA TYR A 31 -9.62 5.88 14.61
C TYR A 31 -9.03 4.46 14.51
N MET A 32 -8.31 4.00 15.52
CA MET A 32 -7.79 2.63 15.57
C MET A 32 -8.94 1.60 15.57
N LYS A 33 -10.00 1.83 16.37
CA LYS A 33 -11.20 0.98 16.35
C LYS A 33 -11.89 1.00 14.98
N LEU A 34 -12.00 2.16 14.34
CA LEU A 34 -12.53 2.26 12.97
C LEU A 34 -11.73 1.43 11.97
N CYS A 35 -10.39 1.45 12.02
CA CYS A 35 -9.54 0.58 11.22
C CYS A 35 -9.85 -0.91 11.47
N MET A 36 -10.02 -1.31 12.73
CA MET A 36 -10.34 -2.69 13.09
C MET A 36 -11.72 -3.11 12.59
N TYR A 37 -12.72 -2.23 12.72
CA TYR A 37 -14.09 -2.47 12.24
C TYR A 37 -14.12 -2.58 10.72
N PHE A 38 -13.49 -1.66 10.01
CA PHE A 38 -13.36 -1.73 8.55
C PHE A 38 -12.66 -3.02 8.10
N SER A 39 -11.72 -3.53 8.89
CA SER A 39 -10.97 -4.74 8.56
C SER A 39 -11.74 -6.03 8.83
N LYS A 40 -12.43 -6.12 9.97
CA LYS A 40 -12.92 -7.39 10.54
C LYS A 40 -14.44 -7.51 10.61
N LYS A 41 -15.19 -6.41 10.43
CA LYS A 41 -16.64 -6.38 10.58
C LYS A 41 -17.33 -6.11 9.24
N PRO A 42 -18.62 -6.47 9.10
CA PRO A 42 -19.40 -6.05 7.94
C PRO A 42 -19.37 -4.53 7.77
N TYR A 43 -19.37 -4.06 6.53
CA TYR A 43 -19.23 -2.63 6.24
C TYR A 43 -20.31 -1.76 6.91
N LYS A 44 -21.53 -2.28 7.06
CA LYS A 44 -22.62 -1.59 7.76
C LYS A 44 -22.27 -1.32 9.24
N VAL A 45 -21.68 -2.30 9.92
CA VAL A 45 -21.25 -2.18 11.32
C VAL A 45 -20.10 -1.17 11.47
N PHE A 46 -19.23 -1.06 10.45
CA PHE A 46 -18.22 0.00 10.40
C PHE A 46 -18.85 1.40 10.29
N LEU A 47 -19.86 1.58 9.43
CA LEU A 47 -20.58 2.85 9.30
C LEU A 47 -21.30 3.22 10.59
N GLU A 48 -22.04 2.27 11.18
CA GLU A 48 -22.76 2.45 12.45
C GLU A 48 -21.81 2.86 13.59
N PHE A 49 -20.67 2.17 13.74
CA PHE A 49 -19.67 2.53 14.76
C PHE A 49 -19.03 3.91 14.50
N GLY A 50 -18.85 4.28 13.24
CA GLY A 50 -18.30 5.58 12.85
C GLY A 50 -19.30 6.73 12.96
N GLY A 51 -20.60 6.46 13.06
CA GLY A 51 -21.64 7.48 12.93
C GLY A 51 -21.75 8.01 11.50
N PHE A 52 -21.41 7.19 10.49
CA PHE A 52 -21.43 7.59 9.08
C PHE A 52 -22.71 7.11 8.39
N ASP A 53 -23.32 7.99 7.60
CA ASP A 53 -24.43 7.59 6.74
C ASP A 53 -23.91 6.97 5.44
N GLN A 54 -24.80 6.25 4.75
CA GLN A 54 -24.49 5.73 3.42
C GLN A 54 -24.19 6.85 2.40
N SER A 55 -24.77 8.04 2.59
CA SER A 55 -24.52 9.24 1.78
C SER A 55 -23.17 9.89 2.06
N ASP A 56 -22.53 9.59 3.20
CA ASP A 56 -21.19 10.08 3.52
C ASP A 56 -20.08 9.23 2.88
N VAL A 57 -20.41 8.11 2.25
CA VAL A 57 -19.44 7.23 1.59
C VAL A 57 -19.13 7.73 0.18
N LEU A 58 -17.93 8.23 -0.02
CA LEU A 58 -17.44 8.72 -1.32
C LEU A 58 -16.93 7.58 -2.21
N ILE A 59 -16.18 6.64 -1.63
CA ILE A 59 -15.63 5.48 -2.34
C ILE A 59 -15.70 4.28 -1.41
N LYS A 60 -16.15 3.13 -1.93
CA LYS A 60 -16.05 1.84 -1.24
C LYS A 60 -15.40 0.80 -2.15
N LYS A 61 -14.22 0.30 -1.77
CA LYS A 61 -13.54 -0.83 -2.43
C LYS A 61 -13.28 -1.94 -1.41
N SER A 62 -14.25 -2.84 -1.23
CA SER A 62 -14.18 -3.89 -0.20
C SER A 62 -13.46 -5.17 -0.62
N LYS A 63 -13.26 -5.40 -1.93
CA LYS A 63 -12.60 -6.60 -2.46
C LYS A 63 -11.12 -6.35 -2.69
N ALA A 64 -10.26 -6.95 -1.88
CA ALA A 64 -8.82 -6.89 -2.08
C ALA A 64 -8.36 -7.81 -3.22
N ARG A 65 -7.39 -7.33 -4.00
CA ARG A 65 -6.64 -8.12 -5.00
C ARG A 65 -5.15 -7.87 -4.76
N PHE A 66 -4.29 -8.64 -5.43
CA PHE A 66 -2.84 -8.41 -5.39
C PHE A 66 -2.53 -6.94 -5.77
N LEU A 67 -1.74 -6.25 -4.93
CA LEU A 67 -1.39 -4.82 -5.03
C LEU A 67 -2.58 -3.85 -5.01
N LYS A 68 -3.78 -4.31 -4.65
CA LYS A 68 -5.03 -3.52 -4.67
C LYS A 68 -5.77 -3.78 -3.35
N PRO A 69 -5.33 -3.18 -2.24
CA PRO A 69 -5.91 -3.42 -0.93
C PRO A 69 -7.35 -2.90 -0.87
N ALA A 70 -8.12 -3.37 0.11
CA ALA A 70 -9.42 -2.78 0.38
C ALA A 70 -9.25 -1.39 1.00
N PHE A 71 -10.04 -0.43 0.55
CA PHE A 71 -10.06 0.92 1.12
C PHE A 71 -11.46 1.55 1.01
N THR A 72 -11.70 2.57 1.82
CA THR A 72 -12.91 3.39 1.76
C THR A 72 -12.58 4.85 2.00
N VAL A 73 -13.37 5.75 1.40
CA VAL A 73 -13.34 7.19 1.66
C VAL A 73 -14.70 7.57 2.20
N VAL A 74 -14.73 8.17 3.40
CA VAL A 74 -15.95 8.66 4.04
C VAL A 74 -15.78 10.12 4.44
N ARG A 75 -16.86 10.89 4.38
CA ARG A 75 -16.92 12.26 4.89
C ARG A 75 -17.41 12.23 6.33
N ASP A 76 -16.53 12.53 7.27
CA ASP A 76 -16.88 12.75 8.67
C ASP A 76 -17.30 14.22 8.84
N ARG A 77 -18.61 14.43 9.03
CA ARG A 77 -19.21 15.77 9.15
C ARG A 77 -18.83 16.44 10.47
N ASP A 78 -18.71 15.65 11.53
CA ASP A 78 -18.46 16.15 12.88
C ASP A 78 -17.04 16.70 12.99
N SER A 79 -16.06 15.98 12.43
CA SER A 79 -14.66 16.40 12.43
C SER A 79 -14.27 17.25 11.21
N LYS A 80 -15.22 17.53 10.31
CA LYS A 80 -15.00 18.21 9.02
C LYS A 80 -13.81 17.60 8.28
N CYS A 81 -13.87 16.31 8.04
CA CYS A 81 -12.74 15.57 7.49
C CYS A 81 -13.18 14.50 6.50
N PHE A 82 -12.47 14.39 5.38
CA PHE A 82 -12.50 13.21 4.54
C PHE A 82 -11.52 12.19 5.11
N LEU A 83 -12.05 11.06 5.58
CA LEU A 83 -11.28 9.96 6.15
C LEU A 83 -11.10 8.87 5.10
N LEU A 84 -9.85 8.58 4.73
CA LEU A 84 -9.51 7.48 3.83
C LEU A 84 -8.92 6.32 4.64
N PHE A 85 -9.70 5.26 4.82
CA PHE A 85 -9.26 4.06 5.55
C PHE A 85 -8.68 3.03 4.59
N ILE A 86 -7.46 2.56 4.89
CA ILE A 86 -6.78 1.49 4.14
C ILE A 86 -6.66 0.25 5.02
N ARG A 87 -7.16 -0.88 4.51
CA ARG A 87 -7.12 -2.15 5.24
C ARG A 87 -5.71 -2.74 5.26
N GLY A 88 -5.31 -3.27 6.41
CA GLY A 88 -4.10 -4.07 6.55
C GLY A 88 -4.21 -5.45 5.89
N ALA A 89 -3.09 -6.18 5.83
CA ALA A 89 -3.04 -7.49 5.20
C ALA A 89 -3.77 -8.56 6.01
N ILE A 90 -5.00 -8.89 5.60
CA ILE A 90 -5.79 -9.97 6.21
C ILE A 90 -5.92 -11.18 5.31
N SER A 91 -5.70 -11.05 4.00
CA SER A 91 -5.76 -12.13 3.03
C SER A 91 -4.38 -12.57 2.54
N VAL A 92 -4.29 -13.81 2.02
CA VAL A 92 -3.07 -14.35 1.40
C VAL A 92 -2.53 -13.42 0.29
N LYS A 93 -3.42 -12.81 -0.51
CA LYS A 93 -3.04 -11.88 -1.60
C LYS A 93 -2.45 -10.56 -1.08
N GLU A 94 -2.96 -10.06 0.04
CA GLU A 94 -2.39 -8.89 0.71
C GLU A 94 -1.07 -9.24 1.41
N ARG A 95 -0.93 -10.46 1.95
CA ARG A 95 0.36 -10.96 2.45
C ARG A 95 1.40 -11.10 1.34
N LEU A 96 1.01 -11.53 0.14
CA LEU A 96 1.90 -11.52 -1.04
C LEU A 96 2.33 -10.11 -1.43
N THR A 97 1.44 -9.12 -1.28
CA THR A 97 1.78 -7.70 -1.49
C THR A 97 2.85 -7.25 -0.48
N ALA A 98 2.71 -7.65 0.79
CA ALA A 98 3.69 -7.41 1.85
C ALA A 98 4.99 -8.23 1.68
N ALA A 99 4.95 -9.35 0.97
CA ALA A 99 6.12 -10.19 0.73
C ALA A 99 6.93 -9.79 -0.52
N THR A 100 6.56 -8.70 -1.20
CA THR A 100 7.36 -8.19 -2.32
C THR A 100 8.67 -7.62 -1.78
N GLY A 101 9.75 -8.39 -1.88
CA GLY A 101 11.05 -8.02 -1.32
C GLY A 101 11.87 -7.01 -2.13
N ALA A 102 11.31 -6.46 -3.21
CA ALA A 102 11.98 -5.44 -4.01
C ALA A 102 11.63 -4.05 -3.48
N ASP A 103 12.64 -3.19 -3.41
CA ASP A 103 12.46 -1.76 -3.20
C ASP A 103 12.50 -1.03 -4.54
N ILE A 104 11.65 -0.02 -4.70
CA ILE A 104 11.62 0.83 -5.89
C ILE A 104 11.99 2.25 -5.52
N PRO A 105 12.59 3.01 -6.45
CA PRO A 105 12.83 4.42 -6.19
C PRO A 105 11.52 5.18 -5.97
N PHE A 106 11.56 6.11 -5.01
CA PHE A 106 10.44 6.93 -4.59
C PHE A 106 10.94 8.33 -4.26
N HIS A 107 10.08 9.33 -4.40
CA HIS A 107 10.44 10.72 -4.12
C HIS A 107 9.31 11.44 -3.41
N HIS A 108 9.67 12.55 -2.77
CA HIS A 108 8.74 13.51 -2.20
C HIS A 108 9.16 14.91 -2.62
N VAL A 109 8.22 15.62 -3.24
CA VAL A 109 8.36 17.03 -3.60
C VAL A 109 7.89 17.89 -2.42
N VAL A 110 8.82 18.61 -1.80
CA VAL A 110 8.51 19.54 -0.70
C VAL A 110 8.23 20.91 -1.30
N ALA A 111 6.97 21.33 -1.31
CA ALA A 111 6.58 22.67 -1.68
C ALA A 111 6.59 23.62 -0.47
N LYS A 112 7.18 24.81 -0.61
CA LYS A 112 7.01 25.95 0.30
C LYS A 112 6.47 27.12 -0.50
N ASP A 113 5.41 27.75 -0.01
CA ASP A 113 4.78 28.93 -0.64
C ASP A 113 4.40 28.73 -2.12
N GLY A 114 3.94 27.53 -2.47
CA GLY A 114 3.57 27.18 -3.84
C GLY A 114 4.75 26.94 -4.80
N CYS A 115 5.99 27.02 -4.30
CA CYS A 115 7.20 26.71 -5.06
C CYS A 115 7.84 25.41 -4.58
N VAL A 116 8.37 24.60 -5.51
CA VAL A 116 9.17 23.42 -5.16
C VAL A 116 10.44 23.89 -4.46
N SER A 117 10.52 23.62 -3.16
CA SER A 117 11.63 24.05 -2.30
C SER A 117 12.69 22.98 -2.13
N ASN A 118 12.30 21.71 -2.17
CA ASN A 118 13.22 20.59 -2.03
C ASN A 118 12.65 19.32 -2.70
N LEU A 119 13.54 18.42 -3.11
CA LEU A 119 13.23 17.09 -3.60
C LEU A 119 13.95 16.08 -2.72
N VAL A 120 13.19 15.27 -1.99
CA VAL A 120 13.73 14.18 -1.18
C VAL A 120 13.64 12.89 -1.99
N LEU A 121 14.77 12.27 -2.24
CA LEU A 121 14.87 11.01 -2.95
C LEU A 121 15.07 9.86 -1.96
N GLY A 122 14.56 8.69 -2.31
CA GLY A 122 14.76 7.48 -1.52
C GLY A 122 14.17 6.26 -2.19
N TYR A 123 13.96 5.23 -1.39
CA TYR A 123 13.36 3.97 -1.84
C TYR A 123 12.14 3.65 -0.99
N ALA A 124 11.18 2.98 -1.62
CA ALA A 124 9.98 2.49 -0.97
C ALA A 124 9.71 1.03 -1.36
N HIS A 125 9.08 0.30 -0.44
CA HIS A 125 8.71 -1.09 -0.64
C HIS A 125 7.77 -1.22 -1.85
N CYS A 126 8.16 -2.01 -2.86
CA CYS A 126 7.51 -2.04 -4.18
C CYS A 126 6.00 -2.31 -4.10
N GLY A 127 5.58 -3.34 -3.35
CA GLY A 127 4.18 -3.69 -3.24
C GLY A 127 3.32 -2.61 -2.57
N MET A 128 3.85 -1.97 -1.53
CA MET A 128 3.14 -0.90 -0.79
C MET A 128 3.08 0.39 -1.61
N ALA A 129 4.16 0.76 -2.29
CA ALA A 129 4.19 1.91 -3.19
C ALA A 129 3.26 1.72 -4.40
N THR A 130 3.24 0.51 -4.97
CA THR A 130 2.31 0.19 -6.07
C THR A 130 0.85 0.22 -5.62
N ALA A 131 0.56 -0.29 -4.42
CA ALA A 131 -0.77 -0.20 -3.83
C ALA A 131 -1.20 1.26 -3.57
N ALA A 132 -0.30 2.09 -3.04
CA ALA A 132 -0.55 3.51 -2.80
C ALA A 132 -0.88 4.24 -4.12
N ARG A 133 -0.08 4.04 -5.17
CA ARG A 133 -0.35 4.61 -6.51
C ARG A 133 -1.69 4.15 -7.08
N TRP A 134 -2.05 2.88 -6.89
CA TRP A 134 -3.35 2.38 -7.32
C TRP A 134 -4.52 3.06 -6.58
N ILE A 135 -4.41 3.26 -5.27
CA ILE A 135 -5.43 4.00 -4.49
C ILE A 135 -5.49 5.46 -4.96
N ALA A 136 -4.35 6.12 -5.15
CA ALA A 136 -4.28 7.51 -5.60
C ALA A 136 -5.06 7.73 -6.90
N ASN A 137 -4.87 6.85 -7.90
CA ASN A 137 -5.60 6.89 -9.17
C ASN A 137 -7.13 6.80 -9.02
N GLN A 138 -7.62 6.19 -7.93
CA GLN A 138 -9.05 6.09 -7.64
C GLN A 138 -9.53 7.26 -6.76
N ALA A 139 -8.73 7.69 -5.79
CA ALA A 139 -9.12 8.63 -4.75
C ALA A 139 -8.98 10.09 -5.20
N ILE A 140 -7.91 10.46 -5.92
CA ILE A 140 -7.61 11.85 -6.31
C ILE A 140 -8.79 12.51 -7.04
N PRO A 141 -9.42 11.91 -8.08
CA PRO A 141 -10.52 12.57 -8.78
C PRO A 141 -11.74 12.83 -7.88
N CYS A 142 -12.01 11.91 -6.95
CA CYS A 142 -13.14 12.01 -6.03
C CYS A 142 -12.86 13.06 -4.93
N LEU A 143 -11.70 12.97 -4.27
CA LEU A 143 -11.28 13.92 -3.23
C LEU A 143 -11.16 15.33 -3.80
N SER A 144 -10.62 15.50 -5.01
CA SER A 144 -10.53 16.81 -5.66
C SER A 144 -11.89 17.46 -5.91
N LYS A 145 -12.94 16.68 -6.15
CA LYS A 145 -14.31 17.19 -6.27
C LYS A 145 -14.89 17.49 -4.89
N ALA A 146 -14.66 16.60 -3.93
CA ALA A 146 -15.19 16.74 -2.58
C ALA A 146 -14.62 17.96 -1.84
N VAL A 147 -13.31 18.22 -1.95
CA VAL A 147 -12.67 19.42 -1.36
C VAL A 147 -13.18 20.70 -1.99
N LYS A 148 -13.51 20.71 -3.29
CA LYS A 148 -14.15 21.87 -3.92
C LYS A 148 -15.54 22.15 -3.37
N GLN A 149 -16.29 21.09 -3.05
CA GLN A 149 -17.63 21.21 -2.49
C GLN A 149 -17.62 21.56 -1.00
N PHE A 150 -16.62 21.07 -0.27
CA PHE A 150 -16.46 21.24 1.17
C PHE A 150 -15.03 21.74 1.47
N PRO A 151 -14.74 23.03 1.22
CA PRO A 151 -13.37 23.58 1.29
C PRO A 151 -12.82 23.66 2.71
N ASP A 152 -13.69 23.62 3.73
CA ASP A 152 -13.31 23.59 5.14
C ASP A 152 -12.93 22.19 5.64
N HIS A 153 -13.12 21.14 4.81
CA HIS A 153 -12.81 19.78 5.20
C HIS A 153 -11.35 19.41 4.98
N ARG A 154 -10.73 18.84 6.01
CA ARG A 154 -9.39 18.26 5.92
C ARG A 154 -9.42 16.87 5.26
N ILE A 155 -8.24 16.36 4.89
CA ILE A 155 -8.08 14.99 4.40
C ILE A 155 -7.13 14.27 5.35
N THR A 156 -7.59 13.14 5.89
CA THR A 156 -6.79 12.27 6.75
C THR A 156 -6.83 10.84 6.24
N ILE A 157 -5.66 10.31 5.94
CA ILE A 157 -5.46 8.94 5.52
C ILE A 157 -5.13 8.12 6.77
N ILE A 158 -5.83 7.01 6.98
CA ILE A 158 -5.72 6.22 8.19
C ILE A 158 -5.51 4.76 7.81
N GLY A 159 -4.54 4.12 8.45
CA GLY A 159 -4.28 2.69 8.24
C GLY A 159 -3.71 2.02 9.48
N HIS A 160 -3.79 0.69 9.49
CA HIS A 160 -3.16 -0.16 10.51
C HIS A 160 -2.26 -1.22 9.86
N SER A 161 -1.11 -1.51 10.47
CA SER A 161 -0.12 -2.47 9.97
C SER A 161 0.30 -2.15 8.53
N MET A 162 0.25 -3.10 7.59
CA MET A 162 0.53 -2.83 6.17
C MET A 162 -0.32 -1.66 5.61
N GLY A 163 -1.57 -1.52 6.05
CA GLY A 163 -2.44 -0.43 5.62
C GLY A 163 -1.92 0.94 6.05
N ALA A 164 -1.26 1.01 7.20
CA ALA A 164 -0.61 2.22 7.70
C ALA A 164 0.60 2.61 6.84
N SER A 165 1.40 1.63 6.43
CA SER A 165 2.53 1.85 5.52
C SER A 165 2.09 2.35 4.14
N ILE A 166 1.01 1.78 3.60
CA ILE A 166 0.41 2.24 2.35
C ILE A 166 -0.21 3.64 2.53
N ALA A 167 -0.81 3.93 3.69
CA ALA A 167 -1.35 5.24 4.02
C ALA A 167 -0.27 6.33 4.04
N ALA A 168 0.90 6.04 4.63
CA ALA A 168 2.04 6.93 4.63
C ALA A 168 2.50 7.25 3.19
N LEU A 169 2.76 6.22 2.38
CA LEU A 169 3.16 6.40 0.97
C LEU A 169 2.10 7.10 0.12
N LEU A 170 0.82 6.80 0.33
CA LEU A 170 -0.29 7.48 -0.33
C LEU A 170 -0.32 8.97 0.01
N THR A 171 -0.02 9.32 1.26
CA THR A 171 -0.05 10.72 1.71
C THR A 171 0.97 11.56 0.96
N TYR A 172 2.19 11.05 0.72
CA TYR A 172 3.15 11.71 -0.16
C TYR A 172 2.58 11.97 -1.57
N ILE A 173 1.98 10.95 -2.19
CA ILE A 173 1.41 11.05 -3.54
C ILE A 173 0.26 12.07 -3.59
N LEU A 174 -0.60 12.10 -2.57
CA LEU A 174 -1.71 13.05 -2.51
C LEU A 174 -1.20 14.49 -2.34
N ARG A 175 -0.12 14.69 -1.59
CA ARG A 175 0.52 16.00 -1.37
C ARG A 175 1.33 16.51 -2.55
N GLU A 176 1.47 15.73 -3.62
CA GLU A 176 1.98 16.23 -4.92
C GLU A 176 0.85 16.84 -5.77
N ASN A 177 -0.40 16.73 -5.33
CA ASN A 177 -1.54 17.37 -5.96
C ASN A 177 -1.88 18.67 -5.24
N ASP A 178 -1.83 19.81 -5.93
CA ASP A 178 -2.09 21.14 -5.36
C ASP A 178 -3.43 21.26 -4.60
N LYS A 179 -4.43 20.46 -4.98
CA LYS A 179 -5.75 20.48 -4.32
C LYS A 179 -5.80 19.67 -3.03
N LEU A 180 -4.81 18.79 -2.81
CA LEU A 180 -4.78 17.81 -1.73
C LEU A 180 -3.51 17.96 -0.86
N LEU A 181 -2.80 19.09 -0.98
CA LEU A 181 -1.58 19.41 -0.22
C LEU A 181 -1.76 19.33 1.30
N SER A 182 -2.97 19.56 1.79
CA SER A 182 -3.30 19.49 3.23
C SER A 182 -3.53 18.08 3.76
N SER A 183 -3.32 17.05 2.94
CA SER A 183 -3.48 15.65 3.35
C SER A 183 -2.53 15.27 4.49
N THR A 184 -3.05 14.61 5.51
CA THR A 184 -2.31 14.09 6.67
C THR A 184 -2.51 12.60 6.82
N CYS A 185 -1.65 11.94 7.60
CA CYS A 185 -1.69 10.50 7.83
C CYS A 185 -1.69 10.17 9.32
N ILE A 186 -2.52 9.20 9.71
CA ILE A 186 -2.46 8.53 11.00
C ILE A 186 -2.14 7.05 10.76
N ALA A 187 -0.92 6.65 11.10
CA ALA A 187 -0.37 5.35 10.82
C ALA A 187 -0.24 4.52 12.12
N PHE A 188 -1.11 3.52 12.31
CA PHE A 188 -1.06 2.62 13.46
C PHE A 188 -0.19 1.40 13.18
N GLY A 189 0.92 1.24 13.90
CA GLY A 189 1.86 0.12 13.78
C GLY A 189 2.34 -0.14 12.35
N PRO A 190 2.79 0.86 11.58
CA PRO A 190 3.20 0.66 10.20
C PRO A 190 4.41 -0.29 10.11
N ALA A 191 4.42 -1.14 9.10
CA ALA A 191 5.63 -1.84 8.68
C ALA A 191 6.61 -0.85 8.03
N ALA A 192 7.92 -1.06 8.23
CA ALA A 192 8.93 -0.26 7.54
C ALA A 192 8.75 -0.39 6.01
N CYS A 193 8.56 0.75 5.34
CA CYS A 193 8.16 0.80 3.93
C CYS A 193 8.90 1.82 3.08
N MET A 194 9.81 2.61 3.67
CA MET A 194 10.62 3.61 2.96
C MET A 194 11.94 3.89 3.68
N THR A 195 12.88 4.52 2.99
CA THR A 195 14.16 4.97 3.57
C THR A 195 13.96 6.07 4.62
N TRP A 196 14.95 6.22 5.51
CA TRP A 196 14.91 7.18 6.61
C TRP A 196 14.66 8.61 6.14
N ASP A 197 15.36 9.07 5.10
CA ASP A 197 15.23 10.46 4.63
C ASP A 197 13.83 10.76 4.10
N LEU A 198 13.20 9.77 3.43
CA LEU A 198 11.79 9.87 3.07
C LEU A 198 10.93 9.94 4.33
N ALA A 199 11.09 9.03 5.29
CA ALA A 199 10.31 9.02 6.52
C ALA A 199 10.41 10.34 7.30
N GLU A 200 11.62 10.89 7.45
CA GLU A 200 11.90 12.16 8.13
C GLU A 200 11.24 13.34 7.42
N SER A 201 11.18 13.32 6.08
CA SER A 201 10.52 14.38 5.31
C SER A 201 9.00 14.46 5.51
N GLY A 202 8.39 13.43 6.12
CA GLY A 202 6.96 13.35 6.40
C GLY A 202 6.55 13.72 7.82
N LYS A 203 7.49 14.07 8.69
CA LYS A 203 7.22 14.27 10.12
C LYS A 203 6.13 15.31 10.43
N ASP A 204 5.96 16.30 9.56
CA ASP A 204 4.98 17.38 9.75
C ASP A 204 3.55 16.97 9.38
N PHE A 205 3.36 15.84 8.69
CA PHE A 205 2.03 15.41 8.21
C PHE A 205 1.74 13.93 8.38
N ILE A 206 2.68 13.13 8.92
CA ILE A 206 2.50 11.72 9.22
C ILE A 206 2.69 11.50 10.73
N THR A 207 1.60 11.18 11.41
CA THR A 207 1.63 10.75 12.81
C THR A 207 1.66 9.23 12.86
N THR A 208 2.71 8.67 13.44
CA THR A 208 2.85 7.22 13.62
C THR A 208 2.63 6.83 15.08
N ILE A 209 1.75 5.85 15.31
CA ILE A 209 1.43 5.33 16.63
C ILE A 209 1.93 3.89 16.71
N VAL A 210 2.92 3.65 17.55
CA VAL A 210 3.51 2.32 17.76
C VAL A 210 3.24 1.87 19.17
N ASN A 211 2.67 0.67 19.32
CA ASN A 211 2.63 0.02 20.62
C ASN A 211 4.04 -0.50 20.95
N ARG A 212 4.54 -0.28 22.16
CA ARG A 212 5.91 -0.65 22.59
C ARG A 212 6.30 -2.10 22.26
N ASN A 213 5.32 -3.00 22.31
CA ASN A 213 5.52 -4.44 22.07
C ASN A 213 5.25 -4.85 20.61
N ASP A 214 5.01 -3.91 19.70
CA ASP A 214 4.73 -4.19 18.29
C ASP A 214 6.03 -4.39 17.52
N VAL A 215 6.19 -5.60 16.96
CA VAL A 215 7.35 -5.97 16.14
C VAL A 215 7.20 -5.53 14.69
N VAL A 216 6.00 -5.19 14.22
CA VAL A 216 5.72 -4.87 12.80
C VAL A 216 6.60 -3.75 12.26
N PRO A 217 6.83 -2.63 12.98
CA PRO A 217 7.74 -1.57 12.53
C PRO A 217 9.19 -2.04 12.35
N SER A 218 9.58 -3.12 13.04
CA SER A 218 10.95 -3.67 13.01
C SER A 218 11.19 -4.67 11.88
N LEU A 219 10.15 -5.21 11.25
CA LEU A 219 10.27 -6.31 10.27
C LEU A 219 10.89 -5.90 8.91
N GLY A 220 11.04 -4.60 8.61
CA GLY A 220 11.67 -4.13 7.36
C GLY A 220 13.16 -3.72 7.47
N ARG A 221 13.81 -3.93 8.61
CA ARG A 221 15.23 -3.55 8.82
C ARG A 221 16.22 -4.34 7.94
N VAL A 222 15.82 -5.48 7.40
CA VAL A 222 16.72 -6.37 6.61
C VAL A 222 16.92 -5.89 5.16
N SER A 223 16.03 -5.04 4.61
CA SER A 223 16.21 -4.44 3.28
C SER A 223 16.91 -3.07 3.32
N THR A 224 16.62 -2.27 4.34
CA THR A 224 17.07 -0.86 4.42
C THR A 224 18.57 -0.67 4.68
N ALA A 225 19.24 -1.64 5.32
CA ALA A 225 20.69 -1.58 5.57
C ALA A 225 21.53 -1.69 4.29
N LYS A 226 21.01 -2.35 3.23
CA LYS A 226 21.67 -2.41 1.91
C LYS A 226 21.50 -1.12 1.10
N LEU A 227 20.42 -0.37 1.34
CA LEU A 227 20.04 0.78 0.51
C LEU A 227 20.82 2.07 0.83
N ARG A 228 21.28 2.27 2.08
CA ARG A 228 22.07 3.47 2.44
C ARG A 228 23.35 3.60 1.62
N THR A 229 23.96 2.48 1.23
CA THR A 229 25.21 2.45 0.48
C THR A 229 25.00 2.69 -1.02
N GLU A 230 23.83 2.32 -1.55
CA GLU A 230 23.53 2.38 -2.98
C GLU A 230 22.96 3.75 -3.41
N VAL A 231 22.21 4.43 -2.52
CA VAL A 231 21.70 5.79 -2.72
C VAL A 231 22.82 6.82 -2.93
N MET A 232 23.98 6.61 -2.30
CA MET A 232 25.12 7.54 -2.40
C MET A 232 25.97 7.33 -3.67
N ALA A 233 25.72 6.26 -4.44
CA ALA A 233 26.60 5.82 -5.51
C ALA A 233 26.05 5.98 -6.94
N SER A 234 24.79 6.42 -7.14
CA SER A 234 24.16 6.40 -8.47
C SER A 234 23.89 7.79 -9.11
N SER A 235 24.16 7.86 -10.41
CA SER A 235 23.89 8.97 -11.35
C SER A 235 22.40 9.33 -11.53
N TRP A 236 21.50 8.55 -10.93
CA TRP A 236 20.05 8.66 -11.04
C TRP A 236 19.48 9.93 -10.41
N VAL A 237 20.12 10.47 -9.35
CA VAL A 237 19.72 11.71 -8.68
C VAL A 237 19.76 12.92 -9.63
N HIS A 238 20.74 12.94 -10.55
CA HIS A 238 20.86 14.00 -11.55
C HIS A 238 19.78 13.89 -12.63
N GLU A 239 19.51 12.69 -13.14
CA GLU A 239 18.48 12.46 -14.18
C GLU A 239 17.06 12.82 -13.70
N LEU A 240 16.74 12.56 -12.43
CA LEU A 240 15.43 12.94 -11.88
C LEU A 240 15.28 14.42 -11.60
N ARG A 241 16.35 15.08 -11.15
CA ARG A 241 16.35 16.52 -10.97
C ARG A 241 16.05 17.23 -12.29
N GLU A 242 16.65 16.76 -13.38
CA GLU A 242 16.38 17.25 -14.73
C GLU A 242 14.94 16.96 -15.19
N GLN A 243 14.42 15.74 -14.96
CA GLN A 243 13.04 15.40 -15.34
C GLN A 243 11.99 16.22 -14.57
N ILE A 244 12.21 16.50 -13.28
CA ILE A 244 11.30 17.33 -12.48
C ILE A 244 11.36 18.79 -12.92
N GLN A 245 12.54 19.30 -13.31
CA GLN A 245 12.66 20.63 -13.89
C GLN A 245 11.98 20.75 -15.26
N GLN A 246 12.03 19.71 -16.09
CA GLN A 246 11.33 19.67 -17.39
C GLN A 246 9.81 19.49 -17.27
N THR A 247 9.30 18.96 -16.16
CA THR A 247 7.84 18.73 -15.97
C THR A 247 7.12 19.93 -15.33
N ARG A 248 7.63 21.15 -15.54
CA ARG A 248 6.81 22.35 -15.42
C ARG A 248 5.78 22.30 -16.55
N PHE A 249 4.51 22.13 -16.18
CA PHE A 249 3.35 21.98 -17.08
C PHE A 249 3.28 20.64 -17.85
N LEU A 250 2.75 19.59 -17.22
CA LEU A 250 1.63 18.79 -17.77
C LEU A 250 1.16 17.73 -16.76
N GLY A 251 -0.14 17.43 -16.83
CA GLY A 251 -0.91 16.63 -15.90
C GLY A 251 -0.32 15.27 -15.52
N PHE A 252 -0.45 14.99 -14.22
CA PHE A 252 -0.49 13.69 -13.59
C PHE A 252 -1.11 12.59 -14.48
N VAL A 253 -0.53 11.40 -14.36
CA VAL A 253 -0.95 10.06 -14.82
C VAL A 253 -0.08 9.49 -15.94
N ASN A 254 0.59 8.38 -15.60
CA ASN A 254 0.99 7.26 -16.47
C ASN A 254 2.41 7.21 -17.07
N ARG A 255 3.48 7.14 -16.25
CA ARG A 255 4.81 6.71 -16.75
C ARG A 255 5.58 5.66 -15.94
N SER A 256 5.00 5.07 -14.90
CA SER A 256 5.70 4.02 -14.11
C SER A 256 5.38 2.57 -14.52
N VAL A 257 4.48 2.36 -15.50
CA VAL A 257 4.05 1.00 -15.91
C VAL A 257 5.14 0.26 -16.68
N SER A 258 6.06 0.96 -17.35
CA SER A 258 7.13 0.37 -18.17
C SER A 258 8.18 -0.37 -17.32
N PHE A 259 8.45 0.11 -16.11
CA PHE A 259 9.53 -0.43 -15.26
C PHE A 259 9.11 -1.67 -14.47
N VAL A 260 7.82 -1.80 -14.14
CA VAL A 260 7.29 -2.98 -13.42
C VAL A 260 7.31 -4.24 -14.30
N ARG A 261 7.27 -4.09 -15.63
CA ARG A 261 7.26 -5.25 -16.55
C ARG A 261 8.61 -5.96 -16.67
N SER A 262 9.72 -5.28 -16.40
CA SER A 262 11.07 -5.86 -16.57
C SER A 262 11.59 -6.65 -15.35
N HIS A 263 10.97 -6.50 -14.17
CA HIS A 263 11.49 -7.05 -12.91
C HIS A 263 10.50 -7.96 -12.15
N VAL A 264 9.38 -8.34 -12.78
CA VAL A 264 8.48 -9.38 -12.25
C VAL A 264 8.76 -10.67 -13.02
N PRO A 265 9.19 -11.76 -12.36
CA PRO A 265 9.37 -13.04 -13.04
C PRO A 265 8.02 -13.48 -13.63
N PHE A 266 8.04 -13.64 -14.94
CA PHE A 266 6.91 -14.03 -15.78
C PHE A 266 6.44 -15.44 -15.36
N VAL A 267 5.24 -15.56 -14.78
CA VAL A 267 4.51 -16.83 -14.75
C VAL A 267 3.58 -16.81 -15.95
N SER A 268 3.93 -17.63 -16.94
CA SER A 268 3.26 -17.76 -18.23
C SER A 268 1.78 -18.15 -18.07
N ASP A 269 0.92 -17.48 -18.85
CA ASP A 269 -0.49 -17.79 -19.04
C ASP A 269 -0.63 -18.78 -20.21
N PRO A 270 -1.31 -19.93 -20.06
CA PRO A 270 -1.80 -20.67 -21.20
C PRO A 270 -3.34 -20.57 -21.26
N LYS A 271 -3.83 -19.64 -22.09
CA LYS A 271 -5.13 -19.84 -22.73
C LYS A 271 -4.95 -20.80 -23.89
N SER A 272 -5.21 -22.08 -23.69
CA SER A 272 -5.71 -22.96 -24.74
C SER A 272 -7.16 -23.33 -24.38
N LYS A 273 -8.11 -22.80 -25.16
CA LYS A 273 -9.45 -23.37 -25.27
C LYS A 273 -9.40 -24.38 -26.41
N VAL A 274 -9.68 -25.66 -26.16
CA VAL A 274 -10.55 -26.51 -27.00
C VAL A 274 -11.18 -27.58 -26.10
N VAL A 275 -12.45 -27.86 -26.36
CA VAL A 275 -13.38 -28.76 -25.68
C VAL A 275 -13.38 -30.13 -26.39
N ASP A 276 -13.65 -31.18 -25.61
CA ASP A 276 -14.07 -32.56 -25.96
C ASP A 276 -13.17 -33.39 -26.90
N VAL A 277 -12.85 -34.62 -26.47
CA VAL A 277 -13.51 -35.84 -26.95
C VAL A 277 -12.97 -37.03 -26.14
N ASP A 278 -13.92 -37.87 -25.76
CA ASP A 278 -13.85 -39.19 -25.15
C ASP A 278 -12.87 -40.15 -25.87
N MET A 279 -12.64 -41.34 -25.29
CA MET A 279 -12.07 -42.54 -25.95
C MET A 279 -10.53 -42.65 -26.06
N LEU A 280 -9.89 -43.39 -25.14
CA LEU A 280 -9.50 -44.81 -25.35
C LEU A 280 -8.45 -45.32 -24.35
N GLN A 281 -8.73 -46.54 -23.90
CA GLN A 281 -7.96 -47.44 -23.05
C GLN A 281 -6.54 -47.75 -23.58
N PRO A 282 -5.64 -48.27 -22.71
CA PRO A 282 -4.26 -48.58 -23.07
C PRO A 282 -4.17 -49.72 -24.10
N PRO A 283 -3.13 -49.72 -24.95
CA PRO A 283 -2.96 -50.75 -25.97
C PRO A 283 -2.48 -52.05 -25.33
N THR A 284 -3.28 -53.10 -25.48
CA THR A 284 -2.85 -54.49 -25.33
C THR A 284 -1.97 -54.89 -26.51
N SER A 285 -0.81 -55.42 -26.15
CA SER A 285 0.14 -56.16 -26.98
C SER A 285 -0.50 -57.38 -27.64
N GLU A 286 -0.14 -57.64 -28.91
CA GLU A 286 0.31 -58.97 -29.37
C GLU A 286 0.68 -58.96 -30.87
N VAL A 287 1.90 -59.37 -31.20
CA VAL A 287 2.15 -60.22 -32.37
C VAL A 287 3.13 -61.32 -31.95
N HIS A 288 2.66 -62.55 -32.17
CA HIS A 288 3.29 -63.85 -31.96
C HIS A 288 4.68 -64.04 -32.59
N ASN A 289 5.46 -64.96 -31.99
CA ASN A 289 5.95 -66.10 -32.77
C ASN A 289 6.30 -67.33 -31.93
N ASN A 290 6.13 -68.49 -32.58
CA ASN A 290 6.49 -69.87 -32.19
C ASN A 290 5.58 -70.56 -31.16
N LYS A 291 5.24 -71.86 -31.27
CA LYS A 291 5.23 -72.85 -32.35
C LYS A 291 4.62 -74.13 -31.70
N TYR A 292 3.90 -74.91 -32.51
CA TYR A 292 3.77 -76.37 -32.47
C TYR A 292 2.75 -77.11 -31.55
N ILE A 293 1.86 -77.83 -32.29
CA ILE A 293 1.51 -79.27 -32.21
C ILE A 293 0.31 -79.68 -31.33
N ALA A 294 -0.75 -80.09 -32.06
CA ALA A 294 -1.59 -81.31 -31.94
C ALA A 294 -2.22 -81.65 -30.57
N SER A 295 -3.42 -82.21 -30.43
CA SER A 295 -4.33 -82.97 -31.31
C SER A 295 -5.62 -83.25 -30.54
N SER A 296 -6.65 -83.71 -31.26
CA SER A 296 -7.70 -84.68 -30.85
C SER A 296 -8.67 -84.27 -29.72
N THR A 297 -9.92 -83.92 -29.98
CA THR A 297 -11.13 -84.73 -30.34
C THR A 297 -11.86 -85.40 -29.16
N SER A 298 -13.20 -85.37 -29.29
CA SER A 298 -14.27 -86.04 -28.52
C SER A 298 -14.58 -85.42 -27.15
N SER A 299 -15.83 -85.14 -26.78
CA SER A 299 -17.13 -85.71 -27.20
C SER A 299 -18.24 -84.66 -27.06
#